data_AF-A0A9D4R380-F1
#
_entry.id   AF-A0A9D4R380-F1
#
_cell.length_a   1.000
_cell.length_b   1.000
_cell.length_c   1.000
_cell.angle_alpha   90.00
_cell.angle_beta   90.00
_cell.angle_gamma   90.00
#
_symmetry.space_group_name_H-M   'P 1'
#
loop_
_entity.id
_entity.type
_entity.pdbx_description
1 polymer ?
#
loop_
_entity_poly.entity_id
_entity_poly.type
_entity_poly.pdbx_seq_one_letter_code
_entity_poly.pdbx_strand_id
1 'polypeptide(L)'
;MSSTDFSDVEYSDFCASEITQARLFPLSPGAIAVIRKFVAVLNTDYLHFQRALYLLVEDWLENKVGTGSPTDPTEAALIREVNKLSGEVSGTMNDQDDIIKSIYQMLVEIKVPGHLKVVCSHRFWIRKSYELCVVVGVKFSDMMPDLIDRHDLSKFCHREVLGYAIMFGEGGQDFRQLEKPDEKEEWTLSLEHHYSHNPHHPEYFCDRDKEGKRVGSRRMIEADPDYGKDFLDESIIDMMASRGERFLAKDPVFNVKKLLEMPERFLFRYHEADREYVKETLQKWSFMVRDFLSKEVNKGRLNKHFDHRDVTYCEVENAA
;
A
#
# COMPACT_ATOMS: atom_id res chain seq x y z
N MET A 1 24.61 18.71 -35.09
CA MET A 1 23.30 18.59 -35.78
C MET A 1 22.92 17.12 -35.82
N SER A 2 22.10 16.70 -34.86
CA SER A 2 21.00 15.72 -35.04
C SER A 2 20.35 15.56 -33.67
N SER A 3 19.28 16.31 -33.44
CA SER A 3 18.35 16.08 -32.33
C SER A 3 17.57 14.81 -32.62
N THR A 4 17.70 13.80 -31.77
CA THR A 4 16.77 12.67 -31.74
C THR A 4 15.67 13.01 -30.76
N ASP A 5 14.50 13.26 -31.35
CA ASP A 5 13.19 13.39 -30.73
C ASP A 5 12.87 12.13 -29.91
N PHE A 6 12.46 12.32 -28.66
CA PHE A 6 11.89 11.29 -27.77
C PHE A 6 10.42 11.66 -27.49
N SER A 7 9.67 11.95 -28.54
CA SER A 7 8.22 12.01 -28.50
C SER A 7 7.67 10.70 -29.06
N ASP A 8 6.66 10.17 -28.37
CA ASP A 8 5.82 9.02 -28.76
C ASP A 8 6.35 7.63 -28.35
N VAL A 9 6.27 7.36 -27.04
CA VAL A 9 5.99 6.00 -26.54
C VAL A 9 4.59 6.05 -25.94
N GLU A 10 3.63 5.44 -26.61
CA GLU A 10 2.26 5.21 -26.13
C GLU A 10 2.30 4.40 -24.83
N TYR A 11 2.26 5.12 -23.70
CA TYR A 11 2.28 4.58 -22.33
C TYR A 11 0.87 4.29 -21.78
N SER A 12 -0.19 4.47 -22.57
CA SER A 12 -1.59 4.45 -22.08
C SER A 12 -2.27 3.08 -22.15
N ASP A 13 -1.83 2.18 -23.05
CA ASP A 13 -2.66 1.01 -23.40
C ASP A 13 -2.20 -0.29 -22.73
N PHE A 14 -0.99 -0.32 -22.16
CA PHE A 14 -0.44 -1.52 -21.52
C PHE A 14 -0.86 -1.67 -20.05
N CYS A 15 -1.05 -0.56 -19.33
CA CYS A 15 -1.41 -0.57 -17.90
C CYS A 15 -2.89 -0.96 -17.67
N ALA A 16 -3.78 -0.63 -18.61
CA ALA A 16 -5.20 -0.96 -18.49
C ALA A 16 -5.49 -2.45 -18.74
N SER A 17 -4.73 -3.15 -19.60
CA SER A 17 -5.02 -4.53 -20.01
C SER A 17 -4.52 -5.61 -19.03
N GLU A 18 -3.47 -5.33 -18.23
CA GLU A 18 -2.98 -6.29 -17.23
C GLU A 18 -3.58 -6.07 -15.84
N ILE A 19 -3.98 -4.84 -15.50
CA ILE A 19 -4.90 -4.60 -14.36
C ILE A 19 -6.25 -5.30 -14.60
N THR A 20 -6.67 -5.48 -15.85
CA THR A 20 -7.86 -6.30 -16.19
C THR A 20 -7.59 -7.80 -16.34
N GLN A 21 -6.34 -8.26 -16.50
CA GLN A 21 -6.00 -9.69 -16.54
C GLN A 21 -5.69 -10.31 -15.18
N ALA A 22 -5.44 -9.50 -14.16
CA ALA A 22 -5.88 -9.85 -12.82
C ALA A 22 -7.41 -9.95 -12.88
N ARG A 23 -7.91 -11.13 -13.25
CA ARG A 23 -9.31 -11.51 -13.07
C ARG A 23 -9.63 -11.24 -11.61
N LEU A 24 -10.18 -10.06 -11.32
CA LEU A 24 -11.04 -9.85 -10.18
C LEU A 24 -12.12 -10.91 -10.34
N PHE A 25 -11.89 -12.07 -9.71
CA PHE A 25 -12.78 -13.21 -9.80
C PHE A 25 -14.18 -12.70 -9.46
N PRO A 26 -15.23 -13.14 -10.17
CA PRO A 26 -16.59 -12.79 -9.78
C PRO A 26 -16.74 -13.08 -8.29
N LEU A 27 -17.14 -12.05 -7.53
CA LEU A 27 -17.31 -12.14 -6.08
C LEU A 27 -18.01 -13.45 -5.75
N SER A 28 -17.41 -14.27 -4.88
CA SER A 28 -18.04 -15.52 -4.49
C SER A 28 -19.46 -15.22 -3.95
N PRO A 29 -20.43 -16.13 -4.11
CA PRO A 29 -21.76 -15.93 -3.53
C PRO A 29 -21.73 -15.58 -2.03
N GLY A 30 -20.68 -16.01 -1.30
CA GLY A 30 -20.42 -15.61 0.09
C GLY A 30 -19.98 -14.15 0.25
N ALA A 31 -19.16 -13.60 -0.65
CA ALA A 31 -18.75 -12.20 -0.63
C ALA A 31 -19.93 -11.24 -0.92
N ILE A 32 -20.87 -11.66 -1.78
CA ILE A 32 -22.12 -10.91 -2.08
C ILE A 32 -23.08 -10.91 -0.87
N ALA A 33 -23.19 -12.02 -0.14
CA ALA A 33 -24.02 -12.12 1.07
C ALA A 33 -23.48 -11.26 2.23
N VAL A 34 -22.17 -11.04 2.26
CA VAL A 34 -21.44 -10.25 3.24
C VAL A 34 -21.55 -8.74 3.00
N ILE A 35 -21.43 -8.31 1.74
CA ILE A 35 -21.62 -6.89 1.38
C ILE A 35 -23.04 -6.44 1.77
N ARG A 36 -24.03 -7.34 1.66
CA ARG A 36 -25.41 -7.13 2.13
C ARG A 36 -25.54 -6.94 3.64
N LYS A 37 -24.59 -7.41 4.46
CA LYS A 37 -24.61 -7.27 5.92
C LYS A 37 -24.07 -5.92 6.40
N PHE A 38 -23.11 -5.29 5.71
CA PHE A 38 -22.63 -3.95 6.07
C PHE A 38 -23.45 -2.83 5.40
N VAL A 39 -24.02 -3.11 4.22
CA VAL A 39 -25.26 -2.49 3.72
C VAL A 39 -26.37 -2.56 4.77
N ALA A 40 -26.46 -3.61 5.58
CA ALA A 40 -27.37 -3.66 6.72
C ALA A 40 -26.85 -2.91 7.98
N VAL A 41 -25.54 -2.80 8.22
CA VAL A 41 -24.96 -1.95 9.30
C VAL A 41 -25.22 -0.47 9.05
N LEU A 42 -25.09 -0.02 7.80
CA LEU A 42 -25.44 1.35 7.37
C LEU A 42 -26.93 1.48 6.94
N ASN A 43 -27.69 0.38 6.92
CA ASN A 43 -29.05 0.29 6.37
C ASN A 43 -29.24 0.93 4.96
N THR A 44 -28.26 0.75 4.06
CA THR A 44 -28.26 1.34 2.72
C THR A 44 -28.00 0.33 1.62
N ASP A 45 -28.58 0.53 0.43
CA ASP A 45 -28.24 -0.25 -0.76
C ASP A 45 -26.77 -0.07 -1.17
N TYR A 46 -26.17 -1.15 -1.68
CA TYR A 46 -24.75 -1.23 -2.03
C TYR A 46 -24.36 -0.23 -3.12
N LEU A 47 -25.24 0.03 -4.09
CA LEU A 47 -24.97 0.99 -5.16
C LEU A 47 -24.86 2.40 -4.60
N HIS A 48 -25.72 2.80 -3.65
CA HIS A 48 -25.61 4.11 -3.02
C HIS A 48 -24.30 4.25 -2.22
N PHE A 49 -23.86 3.19 -1.54
CA PHE A 49 -22.57 3.19 -0.85
C PHE A 49 -21.40 3.33 -1.82
N GLN A 50 -21.39 2.56 -2.90
CA GLN A 50 -20.42 2.61 -3.97
C GLN A 50 -20.27 4.03 -4.54
N ARG A 51 -21.41 4.67 -4.84
CA ARG A 51 -21.47 6.07 -5.31
C ARG A 51 -20.96 7.07 -4.28
N ALA A 52 -21.37 6.92 -3.03
CA ALA A 52 -20.92 7.80 -1.95
C ALA A 52 -19.41 7.71 -1.72
N LEU A 53 -18.85 6.49 -1.76
CA LEU A 53 -17.42 6.27 -1.67
C LEU A 53 -16.67 6.88 -2.86
N TYR A 54 -17.17 6.66 -4.08
CA TYR A 54 -16.58 7.25 -5.29
C TYR A 54 -16.42 8.76 -5.16
N LEU A 55 -17.52 9.44 -4.79
CA LEU A 55 -17.54 10.89 -4.61
C LEU A 55 -16.62 11.35 -3.46
N LEU A 56 -16.56 10.60 -2.36
CA LEU A 56 -15.67 10.91 -1.24
C LEU A 56 -14.20 10.83 -1.62
N VAL A 57 -13.81 9.81 -2.40
CA VAL A 57 -12.42 9.67 -2.87
C VAL A 57 -12.08 10.80 -3.84
N GLU A 58 -12.97 11.17 -4.77
CA GLU A 58 -12.74 12.32 -5.66
C GLU A 58 -12.62 13.63 -4.88
N ASP A 59 -13.55 13.92 -3.96
CA ASP A 59 -13.49 15.13 -3.13
C ASP A 59 -12.24 15.14 -2.23
N TRP A 60 -11.77 13.98 -1.77
CA TRP A 60 -10.52 13.86 -1.01
C TRP A 60 -9.29 14.12 -1.89
N LEU A 61 -9.24 13.56 -3.11
CA LEU A 61 -8.18 13.81 -4.10
C LEU A 61 -8.08 15.30 -4.47
N GLU A 62 -9.21 16.00 -4.45
CA GLU A 62 -9.30 17.45 -4.68
C GLU A 62 -9.08 18.30 -3.42
N ASN A 63 -8.71 17.68 -2.28
CA ASN A 63 -8.53 18.34 -0.98
C ASN A 63 -9.77 19.10 -0.47
N LYS A 64 -10.98 18.71 -0.89
CA LYS A 64 -12.24 19.26 -0.38
C LYS A 64 -12.63 18.62 0.96
N VAL A 65 -12.21 17.38 1.21
CA VAL A 65 -12.44 16.66 2.47
C VAL A 65 -11.14 16.04 2.97
N GLY A 66 -10.85 16.20 4.27
CA GLY A 66 -9.63 15.67 4.88
C GLY A 66 -8.35 16.35 4.41
N THR A 67 -7.22 15.67 4.56
CA THR A 67 -5.89 16.12 4.11
C THR A 67 -5.08 14.92 3.64
N GLY A 68 -3.92 15.17 3.02
CA GLY A 68 -2.96 14.13 2.68
C GLY A 68 -3.30 13.35 1.41
N SER A 69 -4.08 13.95 0.52
CA SER A 69 -4.15 13.49 -0.86
C SER A 69 -2.74 13.52 -1.48
N PRO A 70 -2.44 12.63 -2.44
CA PRO A 70 -1.18 12.68 -3.13
C PRO A 70 -1.03 14.01 -3.89
N THR A 71 0.18 14.56 -3.90
CA THR A 71 0.55 15.71 -4.75
C THR A 71 1.13 15.27 -6.09
N ASP A 72 1.55 14.01 -6.20
CA ASP A 72 1.99 13.41 -7.46
C ASP A 72 0.76 13.09 -8.33
N PRO A 73 0.64 13.68 -9.54
CA PRO A 73 -0.48 13.44 -10.43
C PRO A 73 -0.58 11.98 -10.89
N THR A 74 0.54 11.26 -10.97
CA THR A 74 0.57 9.84 -11.34
C THR A 74 -0.10 8.98 -10.28
N GLU A 75 0.21 9.25 -9.01
CA GLU A 75 -0.42 8.57 -7.88
C GLU A 75 -1.92 8.88 -7.80
N ALA A 76 -2.29 10.15 -7.99
CA ALA A 76 -3.70 10.54 -8.05
C ALA A 76 -4.44 9.82 -9.18
N ALA A 77 -3.82 9.66 -10.36
CA ALA A 77 -4.41 8.94 -11.49
C ALA A 77 -4.64 7.45 -11.17
N LEU A 78 -3.65 6.77 -10.56
CA LEU A 78 -3.79 5.36 -10.14
C LEU A 78 -4.93 5.16 -9.15
N ILE A 79 -5.06 6.06 -8.17
CA ILE A 79 -6.17 6.01 -7.19
C ILE A 79 -7.51 6.21 -7.89
N ARG A 80 -7.61 7.14 -8.86
CA ARG A 80 -8.84 7.33 -9.65
C ARG A 80 -9.21 6.07 -10.42
N GLU A 81 -8.26 5.39 -11.07
CA GLU A 81 -8.55 4.15 -11.80
C GLU A 81 -9.14 3.07 -10.89
N VAL A 82 -8.61 2.92 -9.67
CA VAL A 82 -9.21 2.01 -8.67
C VAL A 82 -10.58 2.52 -8.22
N ASN A 83 -10.72 3.83 -8.00
CA ASN A 83 -11.96 4.43 -7.54
C ASN A 83 -13.12 4.20 -8.52
N LYS A 84 -12.85 4.22 -9.84
CA LYS A 84 -13.84 3.90 -10.89
C LYS A 84 -14.46 2.51 -10.72
N LEU A 85 -13.75 1.55 -10.12
CA LEU A 85 -14.28 0.22 -9.81
C LEU A 85 -15.40 0.25 -8.76
N SER A 86 -15.51 1.34 -8.01
CA SER A 86 -16.63 1.62 -7.11
C SER A 86 -17.87 2.17 -7.83
N GLY A 87 -17.83 2.33 -9.16
CA GLY A 87 -18.96 2.79 -9.97
C GLY A 87 -18.96 4.29 -10.19
N GLU A 88 -18.48 4.71 -11.36
CA GLU A 88 -18.45 6.13 -11.76
C GLU A 88 -19.82 6.80 -11.62
N VAL A 89 -19.80 8.05 -11.15
CA VAL A 89 -21.00 8.86 -10.92
C VAL A 89 -20.83 10.21 -11.59
N SER A 90 -21.87 10.66 -12.30
CA SER A 90 -21.93 12.02 -12.82
C SER A 90 -22.31 13.02 -11.73
N GLY A 91 -21.73 14.22 -11.79
CA GLY A 91 -22.09 15.34 -10.92
C GLY A 91 -21.25 15.39 -9.64
N THR A 92 -21.62 16.31 -8.76
CA THR A 92 -20.97 16.54 -7.47
C THR A 92 -21.80 15.95 -6.33
N MET A 93 -21.25 15.95 -5.12
CA MET A 93 -21.97 15.51 -3.91
C MET A 93 -23.26 16.33 -3.66
N ASN A 94 -23.31 17.59 -4.10
CA ASN A 94 -24.51 18.43 -3.95
C ASN A 94 -25.68 17.97 -4.83
N ASP A 95 -25.37 17.29 -5.93
CA ASP A 95 -26.35 16.87 -6.94
C ASP A 95 -27.02 15.53 -6.59
N GLN A 96 -26.50 14.82 -5.58
CA GLN A 96 -26.99 13.48 -5.23
C GLN A 96 -28.23 13.53 -4.32
N ASP A 97 -28.94 12.40 -4.26
CA ASP A 97 -30.05 12.20 -3.33
C ASP A 97 -29.59 12.20 -1.86
N ASP A 98 -30.55 12.36 -0.96
CA ASP A 98 -30.31 12.45 0.48
C ASP A 98 -29.72 11.15 1.07
N ILE A 99 -29.94 10.00 0.42
CA ILE A 99 -29.40 8.71 0.86
C ILE A 99 -27.89 8.70 0.63
N ILE A 100 -27.42 9.02 -0.59
CA ILE A 100 -25.98 9.08 -0.91
C ILE A 100 -25.29 10.14 -0.04
N LYS A 101 -25.91 11.32 0.17
CA LYS A 101 -25.41 12.36 1.07
C LYS A 101 -25.23 11.85 2.50
N SER A 102 -26.22 11.12 3.01
CA SER A 102 -26.15 10.53 4.34
C SER A 102 -25.01 9.50 4.45
N ILE A 103 -24.84 8.64 3.45
CA ILE A 103 -23.74 7.66 3.44
C ILE A 103 -22.39 8.33 3.35
N TYR A 104 -22.24 9.33 2.48
CA TYR A 104 -21.01 10.11 2.37
C TYR A 104 -20.60 10.67 3.74
N GLN A 105 -21.55 11.27 4.46
CA GLN A 105 -21.31 11.80 5.79
C GLN A 105 -20.90 10.70 6.79
N MET A 106 -21.54 9.52 6.75
CA MET A 106 -21.14 8.37 7.56
C MET A 106 -19.70 7.91 7.26
N LEU A 107 -19.29 7.91 6.00
CA LEU A 107 -17.91 7.56 5.60
C LEU A 107 -16.87 8.54 6.14
N VAL A 108 -17.21 9.84 6.17
CA VAL A 108 -16.39 10.87 6.82
C VAL A 108 -16.32 10.63 8.33
N GLU A 109 -17.43 10.28 8.97
CA GLU A 109 -17.51 10.04 10.42
C GLU A 109 -16.68 8.84 10.87
N ILE A 110 -16.69 7.73 10.11
CA ILE A 110 -15.82 6.57 10.36
C ILE A 110 -14.38 6.79 9.89
N LYS A 111 -14.03 8.02 9.49
CA LYS A 111 -12.66 8.45 9.19
C LYS A 111 -12.04 7.81 7.95
N VAL A 112 -12.83 7.51 6.93
CA VAL A 112 -12.29 7.08 5.62
C VAL A 112 -11.18 8.01 5.11
N PRO A 113 -11.31 9.36 5.12
CA PRO A 113 -10.22 10.24 4.69
C PRO A 113 -8.91 10.07 5.47
N GLY A 114 -8.99 9.67 6.75
CA GLY A 114 -7.83 9.35 7.57
C GLY A 114 -7.12 8.10 7.10
N HIS A 115 -7.88 7.04 6.78
CA HIS A 115 -7.35 5.83 6.15
C HIS A 115 -6.69 6.13 4.80
N LEU A 116 -7.37 6.87 3.91
CA LEU A 116 -6.82 7.23 2.59
C LEU A 116 -5.47 7.94 2.70
N LYS A 117 -5.35 8.89 3.64
CA LYS A 117 -4.09 9.57 3.96
C LYS A 117 -2.99 8.61 4.40
N VAL A 118 -3.31 7.64 5.26
CA VAL A 118 -2.33 6.66 5.76
C VAL A 118 -1.85 5.75 4.62
N VAL A 119 -2.75 5.27 3.78
CA VAL A 119 -2.38 4.44 2.62
C VAL A 119 -1.50 5.21 1.64
N CYS A 120 -1.83 6.47 1.35
CA CYS A 120 -0.98 7.31 0.48
C CYS A 120 0.39 7.61 1.09
N SER A 121 0.45 7.88 2.39
CA SER A 121 1.72 8.02 3.11
C SER A 121 2.55 6.74 2.95
N HIS A 122 1.96 5.58 3.21
CA HIS A 122 2.65 4.30 3.09
C HIS A 122 3.17 4.04 1.67
N ARG A 123 2.32 4.24 0.65
CA ARG A 123 2.71 4.09 -0.77
C ARG A 123 3.81 5.06 -1.20
N PHE A 124 3.84 6.27 -0.65
CA PHE A 124 4.98 7.17 -0.83
C PHE A 124 6.28 6.54 -0.28
N TRP A 125 6.24 5.98 0.93
CA TRP A 125 7.39 5.31 1.54
C TRP A 125 7.83 4.05 0.78
N ILE A 126 6.90 3.30 0.20
CA ILE A 126 7.17 2.16 -0.70
C ILE A 126 8.01 2.62 -1.89
N ARG A 127 7.53 3.63 -2.62
CA ARG A 127 8.25 4.19 -3.78
C ARG A 127 9.62 4.71 -3.41
N LYS A 128 9.73 5.50 -2.33
CA LYS A 128 11.02 6.05 -1.90
C LYS A 128 12.01 4.97 -1.47
N SER A 129 11.54 3.91 -0.82
CA SER A 129 12.37 2.76 -0.45
C SER A 129 12.85 2.00 -1.69
N TYR A 130 11.97 1.78 -2.67
CA TYR A 130 12.34 1.18 -3.96
C TYR A 130 13.35 2.04 -4.75
N GLU A 131 13.06 3.34 -4.91
CA GLU A 131 13.94 4.28 -5.60
C GLU A 131 15.33 4.34 -4.95
N LEU A 132 15.41 4.33 -3.61
CA LEU A 132 16.68 4.25 -2.89
C LEU A 132 17.47 3.01 -3.34
N CYS A 133 16.83 1.84 -3.33
CA CYS A 133 17.46 0.59 -3.74
C CYS A 133 17.97 0.66 -5.19
N VAL A 134 17.17 1.21 -6.12
CA VAL A 134 17.57 1.39 -7.53
C VAL A 134 18.76 2.34 -7.65
N VAL A 135 18.75 3.48 -6.95
CA VAL A 135 19.81 4.49 -6.98
C VAL A 135 21.15 3.92 -6.50
N VAL A 136 21.13 3.08 -5.46
CA VAL A 136 22.34 2.42 -4.94
C VAL A 136 22.76 1.17 -5.74
N GLY A 137 22.01 0.85 -6.79
CA GLY A 137 22.38 -0.18 -7.76
C GLY A 137 21.82 -1.58 -7.47
N VAL A 138 20.81 -1.70 -6.61
CA VAL A 138 20.06 -2.97 -6.47
C VAL A 138 19.43 -3.31 -7.82
N LYS A 139 19.57 -4.57 -8.22
CA LYS A 139 18.99 -5.10 -9.45
C LYS A 139 17.71 -5.83 -9.12
N PHE A 140 16.62 -5.30 -9.64
CA PHE A 140 15.28 -5.88 -9.60
C PHE A 140 14.93 -6.46 -10.98
N SER A 141 13.90 -7.30 -11.04
CA SER A 141 13.30 -7.70 -12.32
C SER A 141 12.55 -6.52 -12.96
N ASP A 142 12.15 -6.71 -14.22
CA ASP A 142 11.34 -5.74 -14.95
C ASP A 142 9.90 -5.64 -14.42
N MET A 143 9.45 -6.60 -13.59
CA MET A 143 8.12 -6.59 -12.96
C MET A 143 8.06 -5.68 -11.73
N MET A 144 9.17 -5.46 -11.03
CA MET A 144 9.16 -4.73 -9.76
C MET A 144 8.59 -3.31 -9.84
N PRO A 145 8.84 -2.48 -10.88
CA PRO A 145 8.18 -1.18 -11.00
C PRO A 145 6.64 -1.27 -10.93
N ASP A 146 6.03 -2.23 -11.64
CA ASP A 146 4.57 -2.43 -11.63
C ASP A 146 4.07 -2.86 -10.25
N LEU A 147 4.77 -3.79 -9.59
CA LEU A 147 4.43 -4.22 -8.22
C LEU A 147 4.44 -3.04 -7.25
N ILE A 148 5.45 -2.17 -7.35
CA ILE A 148 5.58 -0.97 -6.52
C ILE A 148 4.46 0.03 -6.80
N ASP A 149 4.09 0.25 -8.07
CA ASP A 149 3.01 1.17 -8.42
C ASP A 149 1.64 0.66 -8.00
N ARG A 150 1.39 -0.64 -8.02
CA ARG A 150 0.09 -1.21 -7.60
C ARG A 150 0.00 -1.55 -6.11
N HIS A 151 1.11 -1.51 -5.38
CA HIS A 151 1.22 -1.91 -3.97
C HIS A 151 0.14 -1.26 -3.09
N ASP A 152 -0.77 -2.03 -2.47
CA ASP A 152 -1.84 -1.47 -1.64
C ASP A 152 -2.91 -0.62 -2.36
N LEU A 153 -2.95 -0.59 -3.70
CA LEU A 153 -4.05 0.08 -4.42
C LEU A 153 -5.42 -0.48 -4.06
N SER A 154 -5.51 -1.77 -3.73
CA SER A 154 -6.75 -2.39 -3.30
C SER A 154 -7.33 -1.77 -2.01
N LYS A 155 -6.53 -1.08 -1.20
CA LYS A 155 -7.00 -0.38 0.02
C LYS A 155 -7.89 0.84 -0.25
N PHE A 156 -7.94 1.31 -1.50
CA PHE A 156 -8.86 2.37 -1.97
C PHE A 156 -10.20 1.81 -2.43
N CYS A 157 -10.31 0.49 -2.66
CA CYS A 157 -11.56 -0.10 -3.11
C CYS A 157 -12.57 -0.22 -1.96
N HIS A 158 -13.84 -0.25 -2.33
CA HIS A 158 -14.97 -0.37 -1.41
C HIS A 158 -14.90 -1.58 -0.46
N ARG A 159 -14.12 -2.61 -0.81
CA ARG A 159 -14.00 -3.85 -0.03
C ARG A 159 -12.98 -3.76 1.10
N GLU A 160 -11.94 -2.95 0.97
CA GLU A 160 -10.91 -2.81 2.01
C GLU A 160 -11.04 -1.50 2.77
N VAL A 161 -11.47 -0.43 2.09
CA VAL A 161 -11.52 0.92 2.66
C VAL A 161 -12.32 0.97 3.96
N LEU A 162 -13.41 0.19 4.06
CA LEU A 162 -14.26 0.15 5.24
C LEU A 162 -13.58 -0.56 6.41
N GLY A 163 -13.14 -1.81 6.24
CA GLY A 163 -12.53 -2.56 7.33
C GLY A 163 -11.28 -1.87 7.87
N TYR A 164 -10.47 -1.27 6.98
CA TYR A 164 -9.29 -0.51 7.41
C TYR A 164 -9.65 0.82 8.08
N ALA A 165 -10.65 1.57 7.58
CA ALA A 165 -11.12 2.78 8.26
C ALA A 165 -11.69 2.47 9.66
N ILE A 166 -12.44 1.37 9.81
CA ILE A 166 -12.97 0.93 11.11
C ILE A 166 -11.84 0.53 12.06
N MET A 167 -10.84 -0.20 11.55
CA MET A 167 -9.74 -0.75 12.34
C MET A 167 -8.72 0.32 12.76
N PHE A 168 -8.40 1.27 11.88
CA PHE A 168 -7.28 2.20 12.05
C PHE A 168 -7.68 3.68 12.07
N GLY A 169 -8.86 4.05 11.58
CA GLY A 169 -9.39 5.41 11.58
C GLY A 169 -8.40 6.44 11.01
N GLU A 170 -8.02 7.43 11.83
CA GLU A 170 -7.05 8.49 11.48
C GLU A 170 -5.57 8.06 11.57
N GLY A 171 -5.27 6.75 11.49
CA GLY A 171 -3.90 6.23 11.53
C GLY A 171 -3.38 5.94 12.92
N GLY A 172 -4.27 5.53 13.84
CA GLY A 172 -3.87 5.08 15.17
C GLY A 172 -2.94 3.86 15.09
N GLN A 173 -1.78 3.94 15.76
CA GLN A 173 -0.98 2.75 16.10
C GLN A 173 -1.68 1.87 17.15
N ASP A 174 -2.69 2.43 17.82
CA ASP A 174 -3.59 1.72 18.71
C ASP A 174 -4.66 1.03 17.87
N PHE A 175 -4.46 -0.27 17.65
CA PHE A 175 -5.48 -1.16 17.11
C PHE A 175 -6.79 -0.90 17.84
N ARG A 176 -7.81 -0.41 17.14
CA ARG A 176 -9.14 -0.38 17.74
C ARG A 176 -9.48 -1.82 18.08
N GLN A 177 -9.73 -2.11 19.35
CA GLN A 177 -10.33 -3.39 19.70
C GLN A 177 -11.72 -3.37 19.08
N LEU A 178 -11.90 -4.12 17.99
CA LEU A 178 -13.20 -4.32 17.38
C LEU A 178 -14.07 -5.02 18.42
N GLU A 179 -15.07 -4.33 18.96
CA GLU A 179 -15.92 -4.89 20.02
C GLU A 179 -17.13 -5.60 19.42
N LYS A 180 -17.69 -5.04 18.35
CA LYS A 180 -18.92 -5.55 17.73
C LYS A 180 -18.61 -6.74 16.80
N PRO A 181 -19.44 -7.80 16.81
CA PRO A 181 -19.28 -8.94 15.90
C PRO A 181 -19.22 -8.53 14.42
N ASP A 182 -20.08 -7.61 14.00
CA ASP A 182 -20.15 -7.18 12.60
C ASP A 182 -18.89 -6.43 12.15
N GLU A 183 -18.27 -5.63 13.03
CA GLU A 183 -16.99 -4.96 12.77
C GLU A 183 -15.85 -5.98 12.62
N LYS A 184 -15.86 -7.06 13.43
CA LYS A 184 -14.88 -8.15 13.31
C LYS A 184 -15.05 -8.95 12.02
N GLU A 185 -16.30 -9.21 11.63
CA GLU A 185 -16.62 -9.88 10.37
C GLU A 185 -16.05 -9.03 9.22
N GLU A 186 -16.41 -7.74 9.15
CA GLU A 186 -15.94 -6.82 8.10
C GLU A 186 -14.41 -6.70 8.05
N TRP A 187 -13.75 -6.56 9.20
CA TRP A 187 -12.28 -6.56 9.25
C TRP A 187 -11.69 -7.86 8.71
N THR A 188 -12.24 -9.01 9.10
CA THR A 188 -11.77 -10.32 8.62
C THR A 188 -11.86 -10.40 7.10
N LEU A 189 -12.96 -9.92 6.53
CA LEU A 189 -13.25 -9.95 5.11
C LEU A 189 -12.41 -8.95 4.30
N SER A 190 -12.18 -7.77 4.86
CA SER A 190 -11.24 -6.77 4.33
C SER A 190 -9.82 -7.32 4.33
N LEU A 191 -9.38 -7.95 5.43
CA LEU A 191 -8.06 -8.54 5.54
C LEU A 191 -7.87 -9.74 4.60
N GLU A 192 -8.90 -10.56 4.42
CA GLU A 192 -8.88 -11.65 3.45
C GLU A 192 -8.77 -11.14 2.01
N HIS A 193 -9.56 -10.11 1.67
CA HIS A 193 -9.45 -9.46 0.38
C HIS A 193 -8.05 -8.88 0.19
N HIS A 194 -7.54 -8.14 1.16
CA HIS A 194 -6.23 -7.54 1.16
C HIS A 194 -5.13 -8.57 0.88
N TYR A 195 -5.08 -9.64 1.66
CA TYR A 195 -4.08 -10.69 1.44
C TYR A 195 -4.21 -11.32 0.06
N SER A 196 -5.43 -11.55 -0.45
CA SER A 196 -5.63 -12.13 -1.79
C SER A 196 -5.26 -11.22 -2.97
N HIS A 197 -4.98 -9.94 -2.75
CA HIS A 197 -4.62 -8.97 -3.80
C HIS A 197 -3.20 -8.40 -3.63
N ASN A 198 -2.54 -8.69 -2.52
CA ASN A 198 -1.24 -8.13 -2.17
C ASN A 198 -0.25 -9.27 -1.88
N PRO A 199 0.37 -9.84 -2.95
CA PRO A 199 1.17 -11.06 -2.85
C PRO A 199 2.47 -10.88 -2.07
N HIS A 200 2.89 -9.65 -1.77
CA HIS A 200 4.01 -9.39 -0.86
C HIS A 200 3.76 -9.85 0.58
N HIS A 201 2.51 -10.14 0.96
CA HIS A 201 2.20 -10.77 2.25
C HIS A 201 2.45 -12.27 2.18
N PRO A 202 3.27 -12.85 3.08
CA PRO A 202 3.41 -14.31 3.17
C PRO A 202 2.07 -15.02 3.39
N GLU A 203 1.12 -14.34 4.04
CA GLU A 203 -0.25 -14.80 4.24
C GLU A 203 -1.00 -15.13 2.94
N TYR A 204 -0.61 -14.55 1.80
CA TYR A 204 -1.15 -14.87 0.48
C TYR A 204 -0.91 -16.34 0.11
N PHE A 205 0.24 -16.89 0.50
CA PHE A 205 0.68 -18.25 0.16
C PHE A 205 0.39 -19.28 1.25
N CYS A 206 -0.25 -18.86 2.34
CA CYS A 206 -0.58 -19.76 3.45
C CYS A 206 -1.76 -20.67 3.11
N ASP A 207 -1.56 -21.96 3.30
CA ASP A 207 -2.68 -22.91 3.41
C ASP A 207 -3.51 -22.59 4.66
N ARG A 208 -4.79 -22.98 4.68
CA ARG A 208 -5.60 -22.98 5.90
C ARG A 208 -5.54 -24.36 6.55
N ASP A 209 -5.34 -24.40 7.86
CA ASP A 209 -5.50 -25.64 8.62
C ASP A 209 -6.99 -26.06 8.72
N LYS A 210 -7.26 -27.17 9.40
CA LYS A 210 -8.61 -27.72 9.54
C LYS A 210 -9.53 -26.78 10.33
N GLU A 211 -8.95 -25.90 11.13
CA GLU A 211 -9.59 -24.87 11.94
C GLU A 211 -9.74 -23.54 11.18
N GLY A 212 -9.28 -23.48 9.92
CA GLY A 212 -9.38 -22.32 9.04
C GLY A 212 -8.31 -21.25 9.26
N LYS A 213 -7.33 -21.49 10.13
CA LYS A 213 -6.23 -20.57 10.42
C LYS A 213 -5.15 -20.68 9.35
N ARG A 214 -4.59 -19.53 8.94
CA ARG A 214 -3.47 -19.47 7.98
C ARG A 214 -2.22 -20.07 8.61
N VAL A 215 -1.61 -21.04 7.93
CA VAL A 215 -0.35 -21.67 8.31
C VAL A 215 0.67 -21.40 7.21
N GLY A 216 1.73 -20.68 7.55
CA GLY A 216 2.88 -20.45 6.68
C GLY A 216 3.69 -21.72 6.52
N SER A 217 3.25 -22.62 5.65
CA SER A 217 3.86 -23.92 5.42
C SER A 217 4.79 -23.97 4.20
N ARG A 218 4.75 -22.94 3.35
CA ARG A 218 5.47 -22.89 2.08
C ARG A 218 6.25 -21.60 1.92
N ARG A 219 7.34 -21.70 1.19
CA ARG A 219 8.14 -20.55 0.76
C ARG A 219 7.43 -19.83 -0.37
N MET A 220 7.48 -18.49 -0.39
CA MET A 220 6.87 -17.67 -1.43
C MET A 220 7.43 -18.05 -2.82
N ILE A 221 8.75 -18.23 -2.91
CA ILE A 221 9.45 -18.65 -4.13
C ILE A 221 9.01 -20.05 -4.61
N GLU A 222 8.62 -20.94 -3.70
CA GLU A 222 8.14 -22.28 -4.07
C GLU A 222 6.65 -22.28 -4.41
N ALA A 223 5.88 -21.41 -3.77
CA ALA A 223 4.46 -21.26 -4.01
C ALA A 223 4.16 -20.57 -5.35
N ASP A 224 5.04 -19.67 -5.78
CA ASP A 224 5.03 -19.05 -7.11
C ASP A 224 6.46 -19.02 -7.70
N PRO A 225 6.83 -20.01 -8.53
CA PRO A 225 8.17 -20.08 -9.12
C PRO A 225 8.51 -18.95 -10.09
N ASP A 226 7.49 -18.32 -10.69
CA ASP A 226 7.68 -17.30 -11.72
C ASP A 226 7.88 -15.92 -11.07
N TYR A 227 7.12 -15.61 -10.01
CA TYR A 227 7.06 -14.27 -9.41
C TYR A 227 7.31 -14.22 -7.90
N GLY A 228 7.42 -15.37 -7.24
CA GLY A 228 7.54 -15.47 -5.78
C GLY A 228 8.78 -14.75 -5.22
N LYS A 229 9.85 -14.64 -6.00
CA LYS A 229 11.02 -13.84 -5.63
C LYS A 229 10.71 -12.34 -5.65
N ASP A 230 10.01 -11.86 -6.68
CA ASP A 230 9.65 -10.44 -6.80
C ASP A 230 8.68 -10.04 -5.69
N PHE A 231 7.72 -10.90 -5.33
CA PHE A 231 6.85 -10.66 -4.18
C PHE A 231 7.61 -10.65 -2.85
N LEU A 232 8.65 -11.48 -2.71
CA LEU A 232 9.50 -11.46 -1.53
C LEU A 232 10.35 -10.17 -1.46
N ASP A 233 10.89 -9.71 -2.59
CA ASP A 233 11.61 -8.44 -2.69
C ASP A 233 10.67 -7.23 -2.41
N GLU A 234 9.45 -7.23 -2.94
CA GLU A 234 8.39 -6.27 -2.63
C GLU A 234 8.07 -6.26 -1.12
N SER A 235 8.02 -7.43 -0.49
CA SER A 235 7.82 -7.56 0.97
C SER A 235 8.94 -6.92 1.80
N ILE A 236 10.19 -6.98 1.31
CA ILE A 236 11.32 -6.29 1.95
C ILE A 236 11.14 -4.77 1.83
N ILE A 237 10.73 -4.28 0.66
CA ILE A 237 10.43 -2.87 0.44
C ILE A 237 9.27 -2.39 1.33
N ASP A 238 8.20 -3.20 1.50
CA ASP A 238 7.11 -2.96 2.46
C ASP A 238 7.62 -2.77 3.89
N MET A 239 8.46 -3.68 4.37
CA MET A 239 9.02 -3.56 5.71
C MET A 239 9.88 -2.30 5.87
N MET A 240 10.70 -1.97 4.86
CA MET A 240 11.48 -0.72 4.84
C MET A 240 10.54 0.49 4.90
N ALA A 241 9.50 0.53 4.08
CA ALA A 241 8.53 1.61 4.03
C ALA A 241 7.82 1.79 5.38
N SER A 242 7.30 0.69 5.94
CA SER A 242 6.65 0.66 7.24
C SER A 242 7.57 1.14 8.37
N ARG A 243 8.86 0.76 8.32
CA ARG A 243 9.88 1.24 9.26
C ARG A 243 10.14 2.74 9.10
N GLY A 244 10.33 3.19 7.86
CA GLY A 244 10.57 4.59 7.50
C GLY A 244 9.43 5.47 8.00
N GLU A 245 8.21 5.12 7.62
CA GLU A 245 6.99 5.83 7.98
C GLU A 245 6.77 5.92 9.50
N ARG A 246 6.81 4.78 10.19
CA ARG A 246 6.35 4.71 11.59
C ARG A 246 7.39 5.16 12.60
N PHE A 247 8.67 5.04 12.27
CA PHE A 247 9.76 5.27 13.21
C PHE A 247 10.72 6.37 12.78
N LEU A 248 11.04 6.46 11.48
CA LEU A 248 12.09 7.38 11.00
C LEU A 248 11.54 8.70 10.46
N ALA A 249 10.26 8.78 10.11
CA ALA A 249 9.61 10.01 9.68
C ALA A 249 9.72 11.14 10.72
N LYS A 250 9.82 10.78 12.00
CA LYS A 250 9.94 11.72 13.13
C LYS A 250 11.37 11.85 13.69
N ASP A 251 12.32 11.06 13.19
CA ASP A 251 13.72 11.14 13.63
C ASP A 251 14.30 12.49 13.15
N PRO A 252 15.05 13.27 13.95
CA PRO A 252 15.71 14.48 13.44
C PRO A 252 16.66 14.22 12.27
N VAL A 253 17.20 13.00 12.17
CA VAL A 253 18.13 12.60 11.11
C VAL A 253 17.61 11.36 10.39
N PHE A 254 17.55 11.40 9.06
CA PHE A 254 17.16 10.22 8.29
C PHE A 254 18.36 9.27 8.11
N ASN A 255 18.51 8.35 9.08
CA ASN A 255 19.57 7.35 9.05
C ASN A 255 19.10 6.09 8.31
N VAL A 256 19.68 5.84 7.13
CA VAL A 256 19.33 4.70 6.27
C VAL A 256 19.77 3.35 6.84
N LYS A 257 20.76 3.32 7.73
CA LYS A 257 21.12 2.10 8.47
C LYS A 257 19.93 1.66 9.34
N LYS A 258 19.29 2.60 10.05
CA LYS A 258 18.09 2.32 10.86
C LYS A 258 16.88 1.90 10.01
N LEU A 259 16.84 2.33 8.73
CA LEU A 259 15.80 1.92 7.77
C LEU A 259 15.96 0.46 7.36
N LEU A 260 17.18 -0.08 7.34
CA LEU A 260 17.47 -1.46 6.93
C LEU A 260 17.58 -2.43 8.12
N GLU A 261 17.72 -1.91 9.33
CA GLU A 261 17.68 -2.69 10.57
C GLU A 261 16.25 -3.08 10.95
N MET A 262 15.79 -4.22 10.39
CA MET A 262 14.46 -4.75 10.66
C MET A 262 14.38 -5.47 12.02
N PRO A 263 13.43 -5.08 12.90
CA PRO A 263 13.15 -5.84 14.11
C PRO A 263 12.67 -7.28 13.81
N GLU A 264 13.16 -8.27 14.57
CA GLU A 264 12.85 -9.70 14.34
C GLU A 264 11.35 -10.00 14.29
N ARG A 265 10.50 -9.24 14.98
CA ARG A 265 9.04 -9.40 14.94
C ARG A 265 8.45 -9.28 13.52
N PHE A 266 9.05 -8.47 12.64
CA PHE A 266 8.62 -8.36 11.24
C PHE A 266 9.03 -9.58 10.42
N LEU A 267 10.00 -10.36 10.89
CA LEU A 267 10.53 -11.52 10.21
C LEU A 267 9.79 -12.81 10.57
N PHE A 268 9.01 -12.81 11.65
CA PHE A 268 8.21 -13.96 12.08
C PHE A 268 7.06 -14.33 11.14
N ARG A 269 6.66 -13.43 10.24
CA ARG A 269 5.64 -13.72 9.21
C ARG A 269 6.13 -14.64 8.09
N TYR A 270 7.45 -14.75 7.89
CA TYR A 270 8.02 -15.56 6.81
C TYR A 270 8.29 -17.00 7.25
N HIS A 271 8.21 -17.91 6.27
CA HIS A 271 8.83 -19.23 6.33
C HIS A 271 10.34 -19.10 6.61
N GLU A 272 10.94 -20.08 7.30
CA GLU A 272 12.33 -20.02 7.77
C GLU A 272 13.34 -19.70 6.65
N ALA A 273 13.26 -20.39 5.52
CA ALA A 273 14.15 -20.13 4.39
C ALA A 273 13.94 -18.74 3.74
N ASP A 274 12.70 -18.25 3.68
CA ASP A 274 12.42 -16.90 3.15
C ASP A 274 12.91 -15.83 4.15
N ARG A 275 12.82 -16.12 5.45
CA ARG A 275 13.38 -15.28 6.51
C ARG A 275 14.89 -15.12 6.36
N GLU A 276 15.61 -16.21 6.10
CA GLU A 276 17.05 -16.15 5.88
C GLU A 276 17.39 -15.38 4.59
N TYR A 277 16.66 -15.62 3.50
CA TYR A 277 16.79 -14.81 2.27
C TYR A 277 16.59 -13.31 2.54
N VAL A 278 15.55 -12.95 3.30
CA VAL A 278 15.24 -11.56 3.66
C VAL A 278 16.38 -10.95 4.49
N LYS A 279 16.92 -11.67 5.48
CA LYS A 279 18.04 -11.21 6.31
C LYS A 279 19.30 -10.97 5.46
N GLU A 280 19.66 -11.93 4.62
CA GLU A 280 20.82 -11.83 3.72
C GLU A 280 20.66 -10.67 2.73
N THR A 281 19.45 -10.49 2.19
CA THR A 281 19.13 -9.42 1.25
C THR A 281 19.23 -8.04 1.89
N LEU A 282 18.67 -7.85 3.09
CA LEU A 282 18.80 -6.61 3.86
C LEU A 282 20.25 -6.30 4.20
N GLN A 283 21.05 -7.30 4.59
CA GLN A 283 22.49 -7.12 4.83
C GLN A 283 23.23 -6.68 3.57
N LYS A 284 22.96 -7.32 2.43
CA LYS A 284 23.53 -6.96 1.13
C LYS A 284 23.17 -5.53 0.74
N TRP A 285 21.89 -5.16 0.83
CA TRP A 285 21.45 -3.80 0.50
C TRP A 285 22.07 -2.77 1.45
N SER A 286 22.19 -3.08 2.74
CA SER A 286 22.88 -2.24 3.73
C SER A 286 24.34 -2.00 3.35
N PHE A 287 25.06 -3.04 2.93
CA PHE A 287 26.43 -2.89 2.42
C PHE A 287 26.48 -1.98 1.17
N MET A 288 25.56 -2.17 0.22
CA MET A 288 25.50 -1.37 -1.01
C MET A 288 25.22 0.11 -0.71
N VAL A 289 24.26 0.40 0.15
CA VAL A 289 23.94 1.78 0.55
C VAL A 289 25.13 2.43 1.26
N ARG A 290 25.83 1.69 2.14
CA ARG A 290 27.05 2.17 2.80
C ARG A 290 28.14 2.53 1.80
N ASP A 291 28.46 1.63 0.87
CA ASP A 291 29.47 1.86 -0.15
C ASP A 291 29.08 3.05 -1.05
N PHE A 292 27.81 3.13 -1.42
CA PHE A 292 27.28 4.23 -2.23
C PHE A 292 27.47 5.58 -1.54
N LEU A 293 27.07 5.70 -0.27
CA LEU A 293 27.15 6.94 0.51
C LEU A 293 28.57 7.29 0.99
N SER A 294 29.52 6.35 0.95
CA SER A 294 30.92 6.62 1.26
C SER A 294 31.61 7.52 0.23
N LYS A 295 31.00 7.68 -0.96
CA LYS A 295 31.52 8.46 -2.07
C LYS A 295 30.85 9.83 -2.08
N GLU A 296 31.60 10.92 -1.89
CA GLU A 296 31.04 12.28 -1.83
C GLU A 296 30.16 12.64 -3.03
N VAL A 297 30.55 12.24 -4.24
CA VAL A 297 29.79 12.46 -5.48
C VAL A 297 28.37 11.88 -5.44
N ASN A 298 28.14 10.86 -4.62
CA ASN A 298 26.85 10.18 -4.53
C ASN A 298 25.91 10.79 -3.47
N LYS A 299 26.43 11.52 -2.48
CA LYS A 299 25.60 12.07 -1.39
C LYS A 299 24.51 13.00 -1.92
N GLY A 300 24.82 13.81 -2.93
CA GLY A 300 23.86 14.70 -3.58
C GLY A 300 22.71 13.97 -4.28
N ARG A 301 22.88 12.69 -4.66
CA ARG A 301 21.85 11.89 -5.36
C ARG A 301 20.73 11.41 -4.44
N LEU A 302 20.97 11.39 -3.13
CA LEU A 302 19.98 11.03 -2.11
C LEU A 302 19.60 12.23 -1.22
N ASN A 303 20.02 13.44 -1.60
CA ASN A 303 19.63 14.65 -0.92
C ASN A 303 18.12 14.82 -1.02
N LYS A 304 17.44 14.96 0.13
CA LYS A 304 16.00 15.11 0.22
C LYS A 304 15.18 13.99 -0.43
N HIS A 305 15.73 12.78 -0.44
CA HIS A 305 15.10 11.64 -1.11
C HIS A 305 13.75 11.26 -0.49
N PHE A 306 13.68 11.22 0.84
CA PHE A 306 12.46 10.87 1.58
C PHE A 306 11.66 12.10 2.02
N ASP A 307 12.33 13.18 2.42
CA ASP A 307 11.70 14.46 2.77
C ASP A 307 12.71 15.61 2.70
N HIS A 308 12.58 16.65 3.50
CA HIS A 308 13.50 17.79 3.52
C HIS A 308 14.88 17.50 4.12
N ARG A 309 15.07 16.35 4.78
CA ARG A 309 16.32 15.96 5.47
C ARG A 309 17.31 15.29 4.53
N ASP A 310 18.58 15.40 4.87
CA ASP A 310 19.64 14.62 4.21
C ASP A 310 19.63 13.16 4.66
N VAL A 311 19.90 12.25 3.73
CA VAL A 311 20.06 10.82 4.00
C VAL A 311 21.50 10.55 4.46
N THR A 312 21.64 9.95 5.65
CA THR A 312 22.96 9.60 6.23
C THR A 312 23.06 8.10 6.52
N TYR A 313 24.28 7.57 6.57
CA TYR A 313 24.55 6.18 6.98
C TYR A 313 25.11 6.05 8.41
N CYS A 314 25.92 7.02 8.83
CA CYS A 314 26.48 7.05 10.18
C CYS A 314 25.55 7.81 11.13
N GLU A 315 25.58 7.45 12.41
CA GLU A 315 25.12 8.38 13.44
C GLU A 315 26.00 9.63 13.33
N VAL A 316 25.38 10.80 13.27
CA VAL A 316 26.13 12.04 13.45
C VAL A 316 26.68 11.93 14.86
N GLU A 317 27.98 11.67 14.99
CA GLU A 317 28.65 11.77 16.29
C GLU A 317 28.28 13.15 16.81
N ASN A 318 27.52 13.21 17.89
CA ASN A 318 27.03 14.46 18.45
C ASN A 318 28.24 15.39 18.60
N ALA A 319 28.29 16.44 17.79
CA ALA A 319 29.23 17.53 17.98
C ALA A 319 28.82 18.16 19.33
N ALA A 320 29.56 17.79 20.36
CA ALA A 320 29.39 18.27 21.73
C ALA A 320 29.68 19.77 21.84
#